data_AF-A0A2U0SMZ9-F1
#
_entry.id   AF-A0A2U0SMZ9-F1
#
_cell.length_a   1.000
_cell.length_b   1.000
_cell.length_c   1.000
_cell.angle_alpha   90.00
_cell.angle_beta   90.00
_cell.angle_gamma   90.00
#
_symmetry.space_group_name_H-M   'P 1'
#
loop_
_entity.id
_entity.type
_entity.pdbx_description
1 polymer ?
#
loop_
_entity_poly.entity_id
_entity_poly.type
_entity_poly.pdbx_seq_one_letter_code
_entity_poly.pdbx_strand_id
1 'polypeptide(L)'
;MKLKSLSLAVSTALLGTGLIFSAQAEAKGRLTVYCSATNEMCEAVTKTFSEKYDVKTKFIRNGSGSTFAKVEAEKGNPQADV
;
A
#
# COMPACT_ATOMS: atom_id res chain seq x y z
N MET A 1 -28.25 -3.72 42.72
CA MET A 1 -27.51 -2.60 42.09
C MET A 1 -26.00 -2.84 41.96
N LYS A 2 -25.34 -3.55 42.89
CA LYS A 2 -23.87 -3.81 42.85
C LYS A 2 -23.35 -4.61 41.63
N LEU A 3 -24.13 -5.54 41.07
CA LEU A 3 -23.70 -6.33 39.90
C LEU A 3 -23.58 -5.51 38.60
N LYS A 4 -24.43 -4.48 38.41
CA LYS A 4 -24.41 -3.65 37.19
C LYS A 4 -23.19 -2.74 37.12
N SER A 5 -22.73 -2.22 38.26
CA SER A 5 -21.51 -1.40 38.33
C SER A 5 -20.22 -2.21 38.08
N LEU A 6 -20.23 -3.51 38.41
CA LEU A 6 -19.08 -4.39 38.18
C LEU A 6 -18.93 -4.76 36.70
N SER A 7 -20.04 -5.02 36.00
CA SER A 7 -20.02 -5.24 34.54
C SER A 7 -19.56 -4.00 33.77
N LEU A 8 -19.95 -2.80 34.22
CA LEU A 8 -19.57 -1.56 33.55
C LEU A 8 -18.06 -1.29 33.68
N ALA A 9 -17.45 -1.58 34.84
CA ALA A 9 -16.02 -1.40 35.07
C ALA A 9 -15.14 -2.38 34.26
N VAL A 10 -15.61 -3.62 34.06
CA VAL A 10 -14.92 -4.63 33.24
C VAL A 10 -14.95 -4.24 31.76
N SER A 11 -16.06 -3.70 31.26
CA SER A 11 -16.16 -3.26 29.87
C SER A 11 -15.22 -2.09 29.53
N THR A 12 -15.01 -1.14 30.46
CA THR A 12 -14.08 -0.02 30.22
C THR A 12 -12.62 -0.44 30.27
N ALA A 13 -12.27 -1.44 31.09
CA ALA A 13 -10.91 -1.96 31.19
C ALA A 13 -10.47 -2.73 29.94
N LEU A 14 -11.37 -3.47 29.29
CA LEU A 14 -11.06 -4.19 28.04
C LEU A 14 -10.91 -3.28 26.81
N LEU A 15 -11.57 -2.12 26.80
CA LEU A 15 -11.44 -1.13 25.71
C LEU A 15 -10.16 -0.28 25.82
N GLY A 16 -9.64 -0.08 27.04
CA GLY A 16 -8.45 0.74 27.27
C GLY A 16 -7.12 0.08 26.89
N THR A 17 -7.04 -1.25 26.92
CA THR A 17 -5.80 -1.99 26.61
C THR A 17 -5.54 -2.17 25.11
N GLY A 18 -6.56 -2.02 24.26
CA GLY A 18 -6.42 -2.16 22.80
C GLY A 18 -5.75 -0.97 22.10
N LEU A 19 -5.73 0.21 22.73
CA LEU A 19 -5.19 1.44 22.12
C LEU A 19 -3.66 1.59 22.29
N ILE A 20 -3.05 0.84 23.22
CA ILE A 20 -1.62 0.94 23.54
C ILE A 20 -0.77 0.14 22.54
N PHE A 21 -1.37 -0.83 21.84
CA PHE A 21 -0.74 -1.60 20.76
C PHE A 21 -1.15 -1.10 19.39
N SER A 22 -1.13 0.21 19.18
CA SER A 22 -1.10 0.76 17.82
C SER A 22 0.23 0.34 17.20
N ALA A 23 0.25 -0.88 16.63
CA ALA A 23 1.35 -1.36 15.81
C ALA A 23 1.64 -0.27 14.79
N GLN A 24 2.82 0.35 14.92
CA GLN A 24 3.28 1.29 13.91
C GLN A 24 3.34 0.50 12.62
N ALA A 25 2.43 0.78 11.70
CA ALA A 25 2.46 0.21 10.37
C ALA A 25 3.73 0.76 9.71
N GLU A 26 4.83 0.01 9.82
CA GLU A 26 6.06 0.17 9.04
C GLU A 26 5.72 -0.20 7.58
N ALA A 27 4.96 0.68 6.93
CA ALA A 27 4.68 0.56 5.52
C ALA A 27 5.91 1.07 4.78
N LYS A 28 6.91 0.20 4.63
CA LYS A 28 7.85 0.34 3.50
C LYS A 28 7.00 0.49 2.25
N GLY A 29 7.14 1.65 1.59
CA GLY A 29 6.20 2.11 0.58
C GLY A 29 5.94 1.08 -0.52
N ARG A 30 4.85 1.26 -1.27
CA ARG A 30 4.56 0.48 -2.48
C ARG A 30 4.73 1.40 -3.67
N LEU A 31 5.26 0.86 -4.77
CA LEU A 31 5.42 1.58 -6.02
C LEU A 31 4.81 0.76 -7.17
N THR A 32 3.99 1.39 -7.98
CA THR A 32 3.33 0.84 -9.16
C THR A 32 3.82 1.56 -10.39
N VAL A 33 4.43 0.84 -11.32
CA VAL A 33 5.08 1.41 -12.50
C VAL A 33 4.34 1.01 -13.78
N TYR A 34 3.98 1.99 -14.60
CA TYR A 34 3.67 1.76 -16.00
C TYR A 34 4.95 1.80 -16.82
N CYS A 35 5.38 0.63 -17.29
CA CYS A 35 6.63 0.50 -18.01
C CYS A 35 6.39 0.29 -19.50
N SER A 36 7.04 1.13 -20.32
CA SER A 36 6.95 1.06 -21.79
C SER A 36 8.20 0.58 -22.51
N ALA A 37 9.18 0.06 -21.76
CA ALA A 37 10.34 -0.64 -22.30
C ALA A 37 10.02 -2.11 -22.62
N THR A 38 11.05 -2.93 -22.81
CA THR A 38 10.91 -4.39 -22.89
C THR A 38 10.60 -4.98 -21.52
N ASN A 39 9.95 -6.14 -21.47
CA ASN A 39 9.57 -6.78 -20.20
C ASN A 39 10.79 -7.02 -19.31
N GLU A 40 11.88 -7.50 -19.92
CA GLU A 40 13.12 -7.85 -19.24
C GLU A 40 13.74 -6.63 -18.56
N MET A 41 13.70 -5.47 -19.24
CA MET A 41 14.17 -4.22 -18.68
C MET A 41 13.27 -3.74 -17.53
N CYS A 42 11.95 -3.79 -17.70
CA CYS A 42 11.00 -3.38 -16.67
C CYS A 42 11.15 -4.23 -15.40
N GLU A 43 11.29 -5.55 -15.54
CA GLU A 43 11.50 -6.47 -14.44
C GLU A 43 12.85 -6.21 -13.74
N ALA A 44 13.94 -6.09 -14.51
CA ALA A 44 15.26 -5.84 -13.94
C ALA A 44 15.30 -4.53 -13.15
N VAL A 45 14.79 -3.43 -13.70
CA VAL A 45 14.81 -2.11 -13.06
C VAL A 45 13.95 -2.11 -11.79
N THR A 46 12.71 -2.63 -11.86
CA THR A 46 11.82 -2.64 -10.68
C THR A 46 12.35 -3.54 -9.58
N LYS A 47 12.89 -4.71 -9.92
CA LYS A 47 13.53 -5.61 -8.96
C LYS A 47 14.74 -4.95 -8.28
N THR A 48 15.66 -4.36 -9.05
CA THR A 48 16.82 -3.67 -8.48
C THR A 48 16.42 -2.50 -7.58
N PHE A 49 15.39 -1.73 -7.96
CA PHE A 49 14.85 -0.68 -7.11
C PHE A 49 14.25 -1.23 -5.81
N SER A 50 13.45 -2.30 -5.93
CA SER A 50 12.81 -2.97 -4.79
C SER A 50 13.85 -3.45 -3.77
N GLU A 51 14.93 -4.07 -4.22
CA GLU A 51 15.99 -4.59 -3.35
C GLU A 51 16.81 -3.46 -2.72
N LYS A 52 17.12 -2.40 -3.49
CA LYS A 52 17.97 -1.30 -3.03
C LYS A 52 17.32 -0.44 -1.96
N TYR A 53 16.03 -0.18 -2.11
CA TYR A 53 15.30 0.73 -1.23
C TYR A 53 14.33 0.01 -0.29
N ASP A 54 14.24 -1.32 -0.41
CA ASP A 54 13.29 -2.17 0.31
C ASP A 54 11.85 -1.64 0.18
N VAL A 55 11.47 -1.31 -1.05
CA VAL A 55 10.14 -0.80 -1.44
C VAL A 55 9.46 -1.85 -2.29
N LYS A 56 8.21 -2.21 -1.99
CA LYS A 56 7.50 -3.22 -2.79
C LYS A 56 7.07 -2.62 -4.13
N THR A 57 7.78 -2.99 -5.19
CA THR A 57 7.45 -2.56 -6.55
C THR A 57 6.57 -3.55 -7.29
N LYS A 58 5.66 -3.07 -8.14
CA LYS A 58 4.99 -3.84 -9.20
C LYS A 58 5.01 -3.04 -10.49
N PHE A 59 4.99 -3.71 -11.64
CA PHE A 59 4.89 -3.03 -12.93
C PHE A 59 3.82 -3.65 -13.82
N ILE A 60 3.30 -2.83 -14.74
CA ILE A 60 2.44 -3.25 -15.85
C ILE A 60 3.12 -2.79 -17.13
N ARG A 61 3.34 -3.73 -18.05
CA ARG A 61 4.05 -3.46 -19.30
C ARG A 61 3.08 -3.20 -20.45
N ASN A 62 3.14 -2.00 -21.00
CA ASN A 62 2.34 -1.55 -22.14
C ASN A 62 3.20 -0.73 -23.10
N GLY A 63 2.88 -0.74 -24.40
CA GLY A 63 3.52 0.19 -25.35
C GLY A 63 3.24 1.64 -24.98
N SER A 64 4.12 2.58 -25.34
CA SER A 64 4.01 3.99 -24.94
C SER A 64 2.66 4.63 -25.29
N GLY A 65 2.14 4.36 -26.50
CA GLY A 65 0.83 4.87 -26.91
C GLY A 65 -0.34 4.32 -26.09
N SER A 66 -0.31 3.03 -25.72
CA SER A 66 -1.35 2.45 -24.88
C SER A 66 -1.21 2.85 -23.41
N THR A 67 0.02 3.05 -22.92
CA THR A 67 0.27 3.67 -21.62
C THR A 67 -0.28 5.09 -21.57
N PHE A 68 -0.03 5.91 -22.60
CA PHE A 68 -0.57 7.27 -22.69
C PHE A 68 -2.09 7.29 -22.63
N ALA A 69 -2.75 6.48 -23.47
CA ALA A 69 -4.21 6.39 -23.47
C ALA A 69 -4.76 5.94 -22.10
N LYS A 70 -4.06 5.03 -21.42
CA LYS A 70 -4.44 4.55 -20.10
C LYS A 70 -4.31 5.62 -19.02
N VAL A 71 -3.18 6.34 -19.00
CA VAL A 71 -2.96 7.46 -18.07
C VAL A 71 -4.03 8.54 -18.25
N GLU A 72 -4.38 8.85 -19.51
CA GLU A 72 -5.43 9.83 -19.79
C GLU A 72 -6.82 9.34 -19.34
N ALA A 73 -7.14 8.07 -19.54
CA ALA A 73 -8.40 7.47 -19.08
C ALA A 73 -8.50 7.41 -17.55
N GLU A 74 -7.38 7.20 -16.85
CA GLU A 74 -7.31 7.06 -15.39
C GLU A 74 -7.06 8.40 -14.67
N LYS A 75 -7.03 9.54 -15.37
CA LYS A 75 -6.65 10.85 -14.80
C LYS A 75 -7.44 11.29 -13.56
N GLY A 76 -8.70 10.86 -13.44
CA GLY A 76 -9.55 11.17 -12.28
C GLY A 76 -9.32 10.25 -11.08
N ASN A 77 -8.65 9.11 -11.28
CA ASN A 77 -8.27 8.16 -10.24
C ASN A 77 -7.04 7.34 -10.69
N PRO A 78 -5.83 7.92 -10.65
CA PRO A 78 -4.62 7.27 -11.16
C PRO A 78 -4.36 5.91 -10.48
N GLN A 79 -3.98 4.90 -11.26
CA GLN A 79 -3.72 3.53 -10.76
C GLN A 79 -2.22 3.18 -10.66
N ALA A 80 -1.36 4.06 -11.17
CA ALA A 80 0.10 3.92 -11.15
C ALA A 80 0.76 5.21 -10.66
N ASP A 81 1.98 5.07 -10.16
CA ASP A 81 2.75 6.16 -9.55
C ASP A 81 3.69 6.83 -10.57
N VAL A 82 4.27 6.04 -11.48
CA VAL A 82 5.22 6.48 -12.52
C VAL A 82 5.04 5.73 -13.83
#